data_AF-A0A7S0EVH5-F1
#
_entry.id   AF-A0A7S0EVH5-F1
#
_cell.length_a   1.000
_cell.length_b   1.000
_cell.length_c   1.000
_cell.angle_alpha   90.00
_cell.angle_beta   90.00
_cell.angle_gamma   90.00
#
_symmetry.space_group_name_H-M   'P 1'
#
loop_
_entity.id
_entity.type
_entity.pdbx_description
1 polymer ?
#
loop_
_entity_poly.entity_id
_entity_poly.type
_entity_poly.pdbx_seq_one_letter_code
_entity_poly.pdbx_strand_id
1 'polypeptide(L)'
;PSQRTSSPRTRAAMAPQVWAAAHQQPGAAEARPAASNAAWSEAFVNGSSAAAAATPAAAVAQGDSLLVLHGLASSDECDVLRSEAAQFARSERDTNDECRIKRPRPLGTMRLEVSVSEHAPGHVRAPISEMLSPAGQALCDRLLRRTLLLLQREHPDLLPELFGATLGLDMGQHSVTQHPGLVFTPGEPACNVYSEGGEFAPHQDRQALTVLLTLSSCDAFEGGGTGFWS
;
A
#
# COMPACT_ATOMS: atom_id res chain seq x y z
N PRO A 1 25.90 -1.15 -57.14
CA PRO A 1 24.76 -0.58 -57.90
C PRO A 1 23.58 -1.56 -57.97
N SER A 2 22.56 -1.34 -57.14
CA SER A 2 21.14 -1.66 -57.39
C SER A 2 20.34 -1.47 -56.09
N GLN A 3 19.85 -0.26 -55.85
CA GLN A 3 18.88 0.04 -54.81
C GLN A 3 17.49 -0.36 -55.34
N ARG A 4 16.76 -1.23 -54.61
CA ARG A 4 15.34 -1.50 -54.85
C ARG A 4 14.52 -0.72 -53.84
N THR A 5 13.86 0.33 -54.31
CA THR A 5 12.88 1.12 -53.57
C THR A 5 11.51 0.45 -53.67
N SER A 6 10.97 -0.04 -52.55
CA SER A 6 9.60 -0.56 -52.45
C SER A 6 8.67 0.53 -51.91
N SER A 7 7.79 1.04 -52.77
CA SER A 7 6.69 1.93 -52.37
C SER A 7 5.54 1.12 -51.74
N PRO A 8 4.98 1.52 -50.60
CA PRO A 8 3.76 0.91 -50.07
C PRO A 8 2.51 1.48 -50.78
N ARG A 9 1.65 0.57 -51.23
CA ARG A 9 0.32 0.84 -51.80
C ARG A 9 -0.67 1.24 -50.70
N THR A 10 -1.24 2.42 -50.80
CA THR A 10 -2.37 2.88 -49.98
C THR A 10 -3.65 2.18 -50.41
N ARG A 11 -4.25 1.38 -49.53
CA ARG A 11 -5.59 0.79 -49.72
C ARG A 11 -6.63 1.74 -49.13
N ALA A 12 -7.52 2.27 -49.96
CA ALA A 12 -8.70 3.00 -49.51
C ALA A 12 -9.69 2.01 -48.88
N ALA A 13 -10.04 2.22 -47.61
CA ALA A 13 -11.09 1.49 -46.93
C ALA A 13 -12.44 2.21 -47.15
N MET A 14 -13.42 1.47 -47.68
CA MET A 14 -14.80 1.92 -47.82
C MET A 14 -15.45 2.01 -46.44
N ALA A 15 -16.15 3.12 -46.18
CA ALA A 15 -16.96 3.32 -44.99
C ALA A 15 -18.31 2.58 -45.13
N PRO A 16 -18.74 1.76 -44.15
CA PRO A 16 -20.12 1.28 -44.09
C PRO A 16 -21.02 2.30 -43.40
N GLN A 17 -22.14 2.61 -44.07
CA GLN A 17 -23.21 3.46 -43.58
C GLN A 17 -24.01 2.80 -42.44
N VAL A 18 -24.03 3.55 -41.34
CA VAL A 18 -25.05 3.74 -40.29
C VAL A 18 -26.43 3.12 -40.52
N TRP A 19 -26.82 2.21 -39.61
CA TRP A 19 -28.21 2.10 -39.15
C TRP A 19 -28.30 2.68 -37.73
N ALA A 20 -29.02 3.79 -37.61
CA ALA A 20 -29.31 4.44 -36.33
C ALA A 20 -30.59 3.85 -35.73
N ALA A 21 -30.42 3.02 -34.69
CA ALA A 21 -31.48 2.78 -33.71
C ALA A 21 -31.23 3.73 -32.55
N ALA A 22 -32.00 4.82 -32.50
CA ALA A 22 -31.98 5.79 -31.41
C ALA A 22 -32.67 5.20 -30.17
N HIS A 23 -31.96 4.33 -29.45
CA HIS A 23 -32.14 4.24 -28.02
C HIS A 23 -31.33 5.38 -27.41
N GLN A 24 -32.02 6.37 -26.85
CA GLN A 24 -31.39 7.33 -25.94
C GLN A 24 -30.85 6.52 -24.77
N GLN A 25 -29.55 6.18 -24.81
CA GLN A 25 -28.86 5.72 -23.62
C GLN A 25 -28.97 6.85 -22.61
N PRO A 26 -29.41 6.59 -21.36
CA PRO A 26 -29.32 7.57 -20.29
C PRO A 26 -27.88 8.08 -20.30
N GLY A 27 -27.72 9.39 -20.52
CA GLY A 27 -26.44 10.00 -20.86
C GLY A 27 -25.35 9.49 -19.94
N ALA A 28 -24.30 8.91 -20.52
CA ALA A 28 -23.13 8.47 -19.78
C ALA A 28 -22.71 9.62 -18.87
N ALA A 29 -22.87 9.44 -17.56
CA ALA A 29 -22.40 10.41 -16.59
C ALA A 29 -20.93 10.68 -16.92
N GLU A 30 -20.56 11.95 -17.05
CA GLU A 30 -19.22 12.35 -17.43
C GLU A 30 -18.23 11.76 -16.42
N ALA A 31 -17.40 10.82 -16.88
CA ALA A 31 -16.45 10.10 -16.05
C ALA A 31 -15.47 11.11 -15.43
N ARG A 32 -15.36 11.16 -14.10
CA ARG A 32 -14.44 12.08 -13.45
C ARG A 32 -12.97 11.64 -13.68
N PRO A 33 -12.04 12.57 -13.86
CA PRO A 33 -10.61 12.24 -13.84
C PRO A 33 -10.12 11.96 -12.41
N ALA A 34 -8.96 11.31 -12.30
CA ALA A 34 -8.23 11.21 -11.05
C ALA A 34 -7.84 12.61 -10.57
N ALA A 35 -8.05 12.89 -9.28
CA ALA A 35 -7.79 14.19 -8.69
C ALA A 35 -6.38 14.27 -8.05
N SER A 36 -5.83 15.47 -7.95
CA SER A 36 -4.55 15.70 -7.26
C SER A 36 -4.39 17.14 -6.82
N ASN A 37 -3.61 17.37 -5.76
CA ASN A 37 -3.13 18.67 -5.35
C ASN A 37 -1.68 18.60 -4.84
N ALA A 38 -1.19 19.64 -4.17
CA ALA A 38 0.18 19.68 -3.66
C ALA A 38 0.47 18.66 -2.54
N ALA A 39 -0.55 18.24 -1.80
CA ALA A 39 -0.43 17.35 -0.65
C ALA A 39 -0.77 15.88 -0.97
N TRP A 40 -1.51 15.60 -2.04
CA TRP A 40 -1.88 14.23 -2.41
C TRP A 40 -2.23 14.07 -3.89
N SER A 41 -2.23 12.83 -4.36
CA SER A 41 -2.75 12.43 -5.69
C SER A 41 -3.56 11.15 -5.62
N GLU A 42 -4.55 11.01 -6.50
CA GLU A 42 -5.38 9.83 -6.64
C GLU A 42 -4.80 8.87 -7.69
N ALA A 43 -4.85 7.57 -7.39
CA ALA A 43 -4.62 6.52 -8.37
C ALA A 43 -5.83 5.59 -8.43
N PHE A 44 -6.43 5.43 -9.61
CA PHE A 44 -7.53 4.50 -9.80
C PHE A 44 -7.02 3.06 -9.79
N VAL A 45 -7.65 2.21 -8.98
CA VAL A 45 -7.50 0.75 -9.04
C VAL A 45 -8.51 0.20 -10.04
N ASN A 46 -9.78 0.57 -9.88
CA ASN A 46 -10.86 0.27 -10.82
C ASN A 46 -11.25 1.53 -11.60
N GLY A 47 -10.68 1.71 -12.80
CA GLY A 47 -10.86 2.95 -13.57
C GLY A 47 -12.32 3.34 -13.85
N SER A 48 -13.19 2.37 -14.17
CA SER A 48 -14.60 2.65 -14.44
C SER A 48 -15.40 2.99 -13.18
N SER A 49 -15.20 2.25 -12.10
CA SER A 49 -15.95 2.45 -10.85
C SER A 49 -15.48 3.72 -10.14
N ALA A 50 -14.17 3.92 -10.05
CA ALA A 50 -13.59 5.14 -9.49
C ALA A 50 -14.05 6.39 -10.24
N ALA A 51 -14.07 6.37 -11.57
CA ALA A 51 -14.51 7.50 -12.39
C ALA A 51 -16.03 7.76 -12.32
N ALA A 52 -16.82 6.77 -11.89
CA ALA A 52 -18.26 6.93 -11.65
C ALA A 52 -18.59 7.43 -10.24
N ALA A 53 -17.66 7.30 -9.28
CA ALA A 53 -17.83 7.81 -7.93
C ALA A 53 -17.94 9.34 -7.91
N ALA A 54 -18.76 9.89 -7.02
CA ALA A 54 -18.98 11.34 -6.94
C ALA A 54 -17.74 12.12 -6.46
N THR A 55 -16.90 11.50 -5.61
CA THR A 55 -15.70 12.12 -5.04
C THR A 55 -14.56 11.10 -4.94
N PRO A 56 -13.30 11.55 -4.81
CA PRO A 56 -12.18 10.68 -4.48
C PRO A 56 -12.38 9.92 -3.16
N ALA A 57 -12.98 10.57 -2.16
CA ALA A 57 -13.28 9.94 -0.86
C ALA A 57 -14.21 8.72 -1.02
N ALA A 58 -15.30 8.88 -1.78
CA ALA A 58 -16.24 7.79 -2.04
C ALA A 58 -15.58 6.63 -2.81
N ALA A 59 -14.72 6.93 -3.79
CA ALA A 59 -13.99 5.89 -4.52
C ALA A 59 -12.99 5.12 -3.63
N VAL A 60 -12.31 5.82 -2.71
CA VAL A 60 -11.41 5.18 -1.73
C VAL A 60 -12.20 4.33 -0.76
N ALA A 61 -13.34 4.80 -0.26
CA ALA A 61 -14.21 4.04 0.63
C ALA A 61 -14.78 2.77 -0.02
N GLN A 62 -14.96 2.79 -1.35
CA GLN A 62 -15.39 1.64 -2.15
C GLN A 62 -14.24 0.69 -2.52
N GLY A 63 -12.98 1.09 -2.30
CA GLY A 63 -11.79 0.33 -2.69
C GLY A 63 -11.41 0.46 -4.17
N ASP A 64 -11.99 1.43 -4.89
CA ASP A 64 -11.76 1.65 -6.31
C ASP A 64 -10.59 2.62 -6.59
N SER A 65 -10.15 3.37 -5.57
CA SER A 65 -9.06 4.34 -5.65
C SER A 65 -8.09 4.24 -4.46
N LEU A 66 -6.87 4.74 -4.67
CA LEU A 66 -5.84 4.96 -3.65
C LEU A 66 -5.52 6.45 -3.55
N LEU A 67 -5.09 6.88 -2.36
CA LEU A 67 -4.53 8.21 -2.15
C LEU A 67 -3.04 8.10 -1.87
N VAL A 68 -2.22 8.75 -2.70
CA VAL A 68 -0.79 8.92 -2.49
C VAL A 68 -0.58 10.24 -1.76
N LEU A 69 -0.19 10.17 -0.48
CA LEU A 69 0.04 11.35 0.35
C LEU A 69 1.50 11.80 0.23
N HIS A 70 1.71 13.08 -0.09
CA HIS A 70 3.03 13.67 -0.31
C HIS A 70 3.55 14.37 0.95
N GLY A 71 4.86 14.28 1.19
CA GLY A 71 5.53 15.02 2.28
C GLY A 71 5.09 14.62 3.69
N LEU A 72 4.59 13.39 3.87
CA LEU A 72 4.06 12.92 5.15
C LEU A 72 5.16 12.73 6.21
N ALA A 73 6.31 12.20 5.78
CA ALA A 73 7.50 11.96 6.59
C ALA A 73 8.71 12.70 6.00
N SER A 74 9.59 13.21 6.85
CA SER A 74 10.91 13.70 6.38
C SER A 74 11.87 12.53 6.13
N SER A 75 12.97 12.79 5.41
CA SER A 75 14.05 11.81 5.24
C SER A 75 14.61 11.35 6.57
N ASP A 76 14.83 12.28 7.51
CA ASP A 76 15.37 11.98 8.84
C ASP A 76 14.45 11.05 9.64
N GLU A 77 13.13 11.28 9.55
CA GLU A 77 12.14 10.42 10.21
C GLU A 77 12.13 9.01 9.61
N CYS A 78 12.17 8.92 8.26
CA CYS A 78 12.28 7.65 7.56
C CYS A 78 13.57 6.91 7.93
N ASP A 79 14.70 7.62 8.04
CA ASP A 79 16.01 7.05 8.37
C ASP A 79 16.06 6.46 9.77
N VAL A 80 15.46 7.14 10.76
CA VAL A 80 15.34 6.63 12.13
C VAL A 80 14.59 5.29 12.13
N LEU A 81 13.39 5.25 11.56
CA LEU A 81 12.56 4.04 11.53
C LEU A 81 13.21 2.92 10.72
N ARG A 82 13.80 3.25 9.57
CA ARG A 82 14.51 2.32 8.69
C ARG A 82 15.72 1.71 9.38
N SER A 83 16.50 2.50 10.11
CA SER A 83 17.69 2.02 10.83
C SER A 83 17.33 1.02 11.93
N GLU A 84 16.32 1.34 12.75
CA GLU A 84 15.83 0.44 13.81
C GLU A 84 15.27 -0.87 13.22
N ALA A 85 14.39 -0.77 12.22
CA ALA A 85 13.82 -1.92 11.54
C ALA A 85 14.89 -2.82 10.89
N ALA A 86 15.90 -2.21 10.24
CA ALA A 86 17.00 -2.95 9.64
C ALA A 86 17.89 -3.64 10.70
N GLN A 87 18.12 -3.01 11.85
CA GLN A 87 18.85 -3.63 12.96
C GLN A 87 18.11 -4.85 13.51
N PHE A 88 16.81 -4.72 13.75
CA PHE A 88 15.96 -5.82 14.18
C PHE A 88 16.00 -6.97 13.16
N ALA A 89 15.78 -6.67 11.87
CA ALA A 89 15.77 -7.67 10.81
C ALA A 89 17.12 -8.41 10.66
N ARG A 90 18.25 -7.74 10.90
CA ARG A 90 19.57 -8.41 10.95
C ARG A 90 19.65 -9.40 12.12
N SER A 91 19.27 -8.98 13.32
CA SER A 91 19.29 -9.83 14.53
C SER A 91 18.41 -11.08 14.37
N GLU A 92 17.23 -10.93 13.76
CA GLU A 92 16.32 -12.06 13.50
C GLU A 92 16.92 -13.06 12.49
N ARG A 93 17.58 -12.57 11.44
CA ARG A 93 18.24 -13.43 10.44
C ARG A 93 19.41 -14.20 11.06
N ASP A 94 20.27 -13.53 11.82
CA ASP A 94 21.42 -14.16 12.48
C ASP A 94 20.98 -15.28 13.43
N THR A 95 19.92 -15.05 14.20
CA THR A 95 19.35 -16.04 15.14
C THR A 95 18.80 -17.27 14.41
N ASN A 96 18.13 -17.05 13.27
CA ASN A 96 17.58 -18.13 12.45
C ASN A 96 18.67 -18.97 11.78
N ASP A 97 19.74 -18.34 11.32
CA ASP A 97 20.88 -19.03 10.70
C ASP A 97 21.65 -19.88 11.71
N GLU A 98 21.89 -19.38 12.93
CA GLU A 98 22.51 -20.17 13.99
C GLU A 98 21.70 -21.44 14.34
N CYS A 99 20.37 -21.29 14.42
CA CYS A 99 19.47 -22.41 14.71
C CYS A 99 19.49 -23.48 13.60
N ARG A 100 19.67 -23.07 12.34
CA ARG A 100 19.79 -23.98 11.19
C ARG A 100 21.09 -24.77 11.21
N ILE A 101 22.21 -24.15 11.60
CA ILE A 101 23.54 -24.79 11.58
C ILE A 101 23.70 -25.77 12.75
N LYS A 102 23.24 -25.42 13.95
CA LYS A 102 23.54 -26.17 15.19
C LYS A 102 22.67 -27.40 15.44
N ARG A 103 21.62 -27.65 14.63
CA ARG A 103 20.75 -28.83 14.80
C ARG A 103 21.00 -29.82 13.66
N PRO A 104 21.94 -30.79 13.80
CA PRO A 104 22.00 -31.92 12.89
C PRO A 104 20.62 -32.59 12.88
N ARG A 105 19.98 -32.64 11.71
CA ARG A 105 18.65 -33.24 11.55
C ARG A 105 18.70 -34.66 12.10
N PRO A 106 17.99 -34.99 13.19
CA PRO A 106 17.92 -36.36 13.66
C PRO A 106 17.20 -37.17 12.58
N LEU A 107 17.91 -38.10 11.95
CA LEU A 107 17.32 -39.08 11.04
C LEU A 107 16.32 -39.92 11.84
N GLY A 108 15.02 -39.63 11.69
CA GLY A 108 13.96 -40.54 12.11
C GLY A 108 12.89 -40.01 13.06
N THR A 109 12.92 -38.75 13.50
CA THR A 109 11.82 -38.20 14.34
C THR A 109 10.88 -37.37 13.48
N MET A 110 9.67 -37.90 13.22
CA MET A 110 8.52 -37.12 12.75
C MET A 110 8.24 -36.02 13.78
N ARG A 111 8.80 -34.84 13.55
CA ARG A 111 8.53 -33.67 14.38
C ARG A 111 7.32 -32.98 13.78
N LEU A 112 6.28 -32.76 14.60
CA LEU A 112 5.20 -31.84 14.30
C LEU A 112 5.87 -30.53 13.88
N GLU A 113 5.75 -30.18 12.60
CA GLU A 113 6.28 -28.93 12.05
C GLU A 113 5.51 -27.81 12.73
N VAL A 114 6.05 -27.29 13.83
CA VAL A 114 5.71 -25.96 14.29
C VAL A 114 6.15 -25.08 13.14
N SER A 115 5.18 -24.66 12.33
CA SER A 115 5.37 -23.86 11.15
C SER A 115 6.20 -22.65 11.56
N VAL A 116 7.50 -22.74 11.32
CA VAL A 116 8.39 -21.57 11.30
C VAL A 116 7.81 -20.82 10.13
N SER A 117 6.98 -19.83 10.48
CA SER A 117 6.05 -19.15 9.58
C SER A 117 6.62 -19.06 8.18
N GLU A 118 5.83 -19.46 7.17
CA GLU A 118 6.12 -19.51 5.73
C GLU A 118 6.50 -18.14 5.13
N HIS A 119 7.25 -17.31 5.84
CA HIS A 119 7.79 -16.08 5.33
C HIS A 119 8.79 -16.45 4.24
N ALA A 120 8.58 -15.88 3.07
CA ALA A 120 9.49 -15.97 1.96
C ALA A 120 10.91 -15.61 2.43
N PRO A 121 11.95 -16.32 1.96
CA PRO A 121 13.32 -15.94 2.26
C PRO A 121 13.52 -14.46 1.92
N GLY A 122 14.06 -13.70 2.89
CA GLY A 122 14.29 -12.27 2.71
C GLY A 122 13.16 -11.34 3.14
N HIS A 123 12.06 -11.86 3.71
CA HIS A 123 11.02 -11.04 4.34
C HIS A 123 11.09 -11.15 5.87
N VAL A 124 11.18 -10.01 6.56
CA VAL A 124 11.02 -9.92 8.02
C VAL A 124 9.86 -8.97 8.31
N ARG A 125 8.86 -9.43 9.05
CA ARG A 125 7.75 -8.61 9.55
C ARG A 125 7.63 -8.77 11.05
N ALA A 126 7.50 -7.66 11.76
CA ALA A 126 7.15 -7.69 13.18
C ALA A 126 6.32 -6.45 13.55
N PRO A 127 5.47 -6.56 14.60
CA PRO A 127 4.76 -5.41 15.16
C PRO A 127 5.75 -4.31 15.56
N ILE A 128 5.36 -3.04 15.41
CA ILE A 128 6.25 -1.93 15.80
C ILE A 128 6.60 -1.95 17.30
N SER A 129 5.74 -2.55 18.14
CA SER A 129 5.97 -2.71 19.58
C SER A 129 7.13 -3.65 19.88
N GLU A 130 7.46 -4.55 18.95
CA GLU A 130 8.57 -5.50 19.05
C GLU A 130 9.79 -5.00 18.27
N MET A 131 9.56 -4.42 17.08
CA MET A 131 10.63 -4.04 16.16
C MET A 131 11.31 -2.73 16.53
N LEU A 132 10.57 -1.75 17.05
CA LEU A 132 11.05 -0.38 17.23
C LEU A 132 11.26 -0.05 18.71
N SER A 133 12.20 0.87 18.97
CA SER A 133 12.39 1.48 20.27
C SER A 133 11.15 2.31 20.68
N PRO A 134 10.97 2.66 21.97
CA PRO A 134 9.88 3.55 22.37
C PRO A 134 9.86 4.90 21.61
N ALA A 135 11.03 5.42 21.24
CA ALA A 135 11.12 6.64 20.43
C ALA A 135 10.66 6.40 18.98
N GLY A 136 11.06 5.27 18.38
CA GLY A 136 10.58 4.85 17.05
C GLY A 136 9.07 4.59 17.02
N GLN A 137 8.52 3.97 18.06
CA GLN A 137 7.07 3.76 18.23
C GLN A 137 6.32 5.09 18.30
N ALA A 138 6.80 6.05 19.10
CA ALA A 138 6.21 7.39 19.19
C ALA A 138 6.30 8.16 17.87
N LEU A 139 7.38 7.98 17.10
CA LEU A 139 7.52 8.56 15.77
C LEU A 139 6.53 7.94 14.77
N CYS A 140 6.37 6.61 14.79
CA CYS A 140 5.37 5.91 13.98
C CYS A 140 3.94 6.39 14.30
N ASP A 141 3.59 6.50 15.58
CA ASP A 141 2.29 7.03 16.00
C ASP A 141 2.06 8.47 15.50
N ARG A 142 3.08 9.33 15.58
CA ARG A 142 3.03 10.70 15.04
C ARG A 142 2.81 10.73 13.53
N LEU A 143 3.39 9.79 12.79
CA LEU A 143 3.23 9.68 11.34
C LEU A 143 1.83 9.20 10.97
N LEU A 144 1.31 8.17 11.65
CA LEU A 144 -0.07 7.72 11.49
C LEU A 144 -1.06 8.85 11.82
N ARG A 145 -0.80 9.63 12.87
CA ARG A 145 -1.62 10.78 13.22
C ARG A 145 -1.60 11.86 12.13
N ARG A 146 -0.42 12.17 11.59
CA ARG A 146 -0.30 13.10 10.44
C ARG A 146 -1.10 12.61 9.24
N THR A 147 -1.09 11.31 8.96
CA THR A 147 -1.89 10.70 7.89
C THR A 147 -3.36 10.99 8.09
N LEU A 148 -3.90 10.64 9.27
CA LEU A 148 -5.34 10.80 9.53
C LEU A 148 -5.77 12.26 9.57
N LEU A 149 -4.95 13.16 10.14
CA LEU A 149 -5.23 14.61 10.11
C LEU A 149 -5.21 15.18 8.69
N LEU A 150 -4.29 14.70 7.84
CA LEU A 150 -4.26 15.10 6.44
C LEU A 150 -5.51 14.61 5.69
N LEU A 151 -5.89 13.35 5.90
CA LEU A 151 -7.12 12.79 5.31
C LEU A 151 -8.36 13.56 5.79
N GLN A 152 -8.47 13.88 7.08
CA GLN A 152 -9.59 14.64 7.62
C GLN A 152 -9.68 16.05 7.02
N ARG A 153 -8.54 16.69 6.74
CA ARG A 153 -8.49 18.03 6.15
C ARG A 153 -8.84 18.03 4.66
N GLU A 154 -8.27 17.10 3.89
CA GLU A 154 -8.39 17.07 2.43
C GLU A 154 -9.65 16.31 1.96
N HIS A 155 -10.14 15.38 2.78
CA HIS A 155 -11.28 14.49 2.53
C HIS A 155 -12.15 14.36 3.79
N PRO A 156 -12.84 15.44 4.20
CA PRO A 156 -13.56 15.49 5.49
C PRO A 156 -14.62 14.39 5.65
N ASP A 157 -15.18 13.90 4.55
CA ASP A 157 -16.21 12.87 4.55
C ASP A 157 -15.64 11.43 4.61
N LEU A 158 -14.34 11.24 4.32
CA LEU A 158 -13.74 9.90 4.21
C LEU A 158 -13.68 9.17 5.56
N LEU A 159 -13.17 9.82 6.62
CA LEU A 159 -13.05 9.14 7.92
C LEU A 159 -14.43 8.83 8.54
N PRO A 160 -15.43 9.74 8.51
CA PRO A 160 -16.79 9.39 8.90
C PRO A 160 -17.39 8.24 8.08
N GLU A 161 -17.12 8.17 6.77
CA GLU A 161 -17.59 7.08 5.91
C GLU A 161 -16.95 5.73 6.29
N LEU A 162 -15.65 5.72 6.56
CA LEU A 162 -14.91 4.50 6.92
C LEU A 162 -15.16 4.01 8.36
N PHE A 163 -15.31 4.94 9.31
CA PHE A 163 -15.33 4.62 10.76
C PHE A 163 -16.66 4.95 11.44
N GLY A 164 -17.63 5.51 10.73
CA GLY A 164 -18.97 5.84 11.23
C GLY A 164 -19.04 7.07 12.16
N ALA A 165 -17.91 7.71 12.46
CA ALA A 165 -17.85 8.92 13.29
C ALA A 165 -16.55 9.70 13.03
N THR A 166 -16.49 10.95 13.51
CA THR A 166 -15.24 11.70 13.58
C THR A 166 -14.36 11.12 14.70
N LEU A 167 -13.08 10.88 14.40
CA LEU A 167 -12.15 10.24 15.34
C LEU A 167 -11.66 11.18 16.46
N GLY A 168 -11.97 12.49 16.42
CA GLY A 168 -11.58 13.44 17.48
C GLY A 168 -10.06 13.61 17.65
N LEU A 169 -9.27 13.42 16.59
CA LEU A 169 -7.79 13.41 16.61
C LEU A 169 -7.16 14.76 16.94
N ASP A 170 -7.95 15.83 16.89
CA ASP A 170 -7.53 17.22 17.05
C ASP A 170 -7.11 17.52 18.50
N MET A 171 -7.64 16.75 19.46
CA MET A 171 -7.47 17.02 20.90
C MET A 171 -6.10 16.64 21.47
N GLY A 172 -5.18 16.10 20.68
CA GLY A 172 -3.79 15.91 21.12
C GLY A 172 -3.54 14.80 22.12
N GLN A 173 -4.59 14.18 22.66
CA GLN A 173 -4.50 13.35 23.86
C GLN A 173 -4.35 11.85 23.58
N HIS A 174 -4.62 11.40 22.36
CA HIS A 174 -4.62 9.97 22.06
C HIS A 174 -3.54 9.61 21.05
N SER A 175 -2.73 8.61 21.43
CA SER A 175 -1.97 7.83 20.47
C SER A 175 -2.94 7.14 19.52
N VAL A 176 -2.63 7.15 18.23
CA VAL A 176 -3.42 6.48 17.18
C VAL A 176 -3.46 4.98 17.43
N THR A 177 -2.34 4.38 17.84
CA THR A 177 -2.26 2.94 18.13
C THR A 177 -3.03 2.52 19.39
N GLN A 178 -3.38 3.47 20.25
CA GLN A 178 -4.16 3.27 21.47
C GLN A 178 -5.56 3.87 21.39
N HIS A 179 -5.98 4.35 20.21
CA HIS A 179 -7.25 5.03 20.05
C HIS A 179 -8.42 4.03 20.16
N PRO A 180 -9.39 4.22 21.06
CA PRO A 180 -10.45 3.22 21.31
C PRO A 180 -11.41 3.04 20.13
N GLY A 181 -11.48 4.03 19.23
CA GLY A 181 -12.27 3.95 17.99
C GLY A 181 -11.53 3.32 16.81
N LEU A 182 -10.27 2.90 16.99
CA LEU A 182 -9.48 2.25 15.94
C LEU A 182 -9.13 0.82 16.37
N VAL A 183 -9.37 -0.13 15.48
CA VAL A 183 -9.01 -1.53 15.68
C VAL A 183 -7.99 -1.91 14.63
N PHE A 184 -6.84 -2.40 15.08
CA PHE A 184 -5.78 -2.89 14.21
C PHE A 184 -5.91 -4.41 14.03
N THR A 185 -5.49 -4.90 12.85
CA THR A 185 -5.30 -6.34 12.64
C THR A 185 -4.30 -6.87 13.68
N PRO A 186 -4.44 -8.10 14.19
CA PRO A 186 -3.45 -8.67 15.10
C PRO A 186 -2.02 -8.57 14.55
N GLY A 187 -1.12 -8.00 15.35
CA GLY A 187 0.26 -7.74 14.96
C GLY A 187 0.51 -6.40 14.24
N GLU A 188 -0.54 -5.60 13.99
CA GLU A 188 -0.44 -4.25 13.44
C GLU A 188 -0.52 -3.15 14.53
N PRO A 189 0.05 -1.96 14.27
CA PRO A 189 0.89 -1.62 13.12
C PRO A 189 2.22 -2.39 13.12
N ALA A 190 2.68 -2.79 11.93
CA ALA A 190 3.89 -3.55 11.71
C ALA A 190 4.86 -2.85 10.75
N CYS A 191 6.14 -3.20 10.87
CA CYS A 191 7.15 -2.86 9.88
C CYS A 191 7.54 -4.12 9.11
N ASN A 192 7.66 -3.97 7.78
CA ASN A 192 8.14 -5.01 6.89
C ASN A 192 9.51 -4.61 6.34
N VAL A 193 10.48 -5.51 6.43
CA VAL A 193 11.82 -5.35 5.85
C VAL A 193 12.01 -6.44 4.79
N TYR A 194 12.18 -6.00 3.55
CA TYR A 194 12.43 -6.86 2.41
C TYR A 194 13.91 -6.81 2.04
N SER A 195 14.49 -7.97 1.75
CA SER A 195 15.77 -8.15 1.07
C SER A 195 15.55 -8.95 -0.21
N GLU A 196 16.63 -9.31 -0.90
CA GLU A 196 16.55 -10.15 -2.11
C GLU A 196 15.71 -11.42 -1.88
N GLY A 197 14.78 -11.68 -2.80
CA GLY A 197 13.84 -12.81 -2.72
C GLY A 197 12.64 -12.60 -1.79
N GLY A 198 12.65 -11.55 -0.98
CA GLY A 198 11.56 -11.23 -0.06
C GLY A 198 10.34 -10.72 -0.81
N GLU A 199 9.19 -11.34 -0.59
CA GLU A 199 7.92 -10.94 -1.18
C GLU A 199 6.78 -11.00 -0.16
N PHE A 200 5.66 -10.39 -0.52
CA PHE A 200 4.41 -10.53 0.21
C PHE A 200 3.36 -11.08 -0.74
N ALA A 201 2.76 -12.22 -0.39
CA ALA A 201 1.80 -12.88 -1.25
C ALA A 201 0.57 -11.97 -1.53
N PRO A 202 -0.02 -12.05 -2.73
CA PRO A 202 -1.27 -11.36 -3.01
C PRO A 202 -2.35 -11.72 -1.98
N HIS A 203 -2.97 -10.71 -1.40
CA HIS A 203 -3.99 -10.85 -0.36
C HIS A 203 -4.95 -9.67 -0.41
N GLN A 204 -6.04 -9.79 0.36
CA GLN A 204 -6.95 -8.69 0.63
C GLN A 204 -6.88 -8.34 2.12
N ASP A 205 -6.63 -7.06 2.39
CA ASP A 205 -6.79 -6.52 3.74
C ASP A 205 -8.26 -6.48 4.11
N ARG A 206 -8.60 -7.01 5.29
CA ARG A 206 -9.98 -7.01 5.81
C ARG A 206 -10.23 -5.82 6.73
N GLN A 207 -9.66 -4.67 6.39
CA GLN A 207 -9.75 -3.43 7.17
C GLN A 207 -10.36 -2.31 6.35
N ALA A 208 -10.99 -1.36 7.03
CA ALA A 208 -11.60 -0.19 6.38
C ALA A 208 -10.55 0.74 5.75
N LEU A 209 -9.33 0.75 6.29
CA LEU A 209 -8.22 1.57 5.80
C LEU A 209 -6.90 0.84 5.99
N THR A 210 -6.10 0.77 4.93
CA THR A 210 -4.68 0.38 4.99
C THR A 210 -3.82 1.60 4.73
N VAL A 211 -2.84 1.84 5.60
CA VAL A 211 -1.84 2.92 5.43
C VAL A 211 -0.49 2.27 5.15
N LEU A 212 0.06 2.51 3.96
CA LEU A 212 1.40 2.08 3.60
C LEU A 212 2.35 3.27 3.64
N LEU A 213 3.32 3.24 4.55
CA LEU A 213 4.38 4.23 4.64
C LEU A 213 5.69 3.64 4.12
N THR A 214 6.17 4.15 2.99
CA THR A 214 7.47 3.73 2.43
C THR A 214 8.59 4.46 3.15
N LEU A 215 9.45 3.71 3.85
CA LEU A 215 10.57 4.27 4.63
C LEU A 215 11.89 4.33 3.84
N SER A 216 11.96 3.67 2.69
CA SER A 216 13.14 3.69 1.81
C SER A 216 12.83 4.50 0.55
N SER A 217 13.80 5.25 0.06
CA SER A 217 13.71 5.89 -1.24
C SER A 217 13.79 4.86 -2.38
N CYS A 218 13.23 5.18 -3.55
CA CYS A 218 13.20 4.25 -4.69
C CYS A 218 14.60 3.91 -5.26
N ASP A 219 15.63 4.68 -4.92
CA ASP A 219 17.03 4.43 -5.28
C ASP A 219 17.75 3.51 -4.26
N ALA A 220 17.12 3.19 -3.13
CA ALA A 220 17.69 2.33 -2.10
C ALA A 220 17.52 0.82 -2.42
N PHE A 221 16.81 0.47 -3.48
CA PHE A 221 16.54 -0.92 -3.87
C PHE A 221 16.29 -1.04 -5.38
N GLU A 222 16.47 -2.24 -5.93
CA GLU A 222 16.13 -2.59 -7.31
C GLU A 222 14.93 -3.53 -7.33
N GLY A 223 13.84 -3.13 -8.00
CA GLY A 223 12.60 -3.91 -8.10
C GLY A 223 11.63 -3.71 -6.92
N GLY A 224 10.64 -4.58 -6.77
CA GLY A 224 9.65 -4.50 -5.67
C GLY A 224 8.57 -3.43 -5.86
N GLY A 225 7.91 -3.08 -4.75
CA GLY A 225 6.75 -2.20 -4.71
C GLY A 225 5.47 -2.93 -4.29
N THR A 226 4.34 -2.22 -4.38
CA THR A 226 3.01 -2.79 -4.11
C THR A 226 2.16 -2.66 -5.35
N GLY A 227 1.64 -3.79 -5.85
CA GLY A 227 0.62 -3.81 -6.89
C GLY A 227 -0.77 -3.84 -6.26
N PHE A 228 -1.70 -3.07 -6.83
CA PHE A 228 -3.12 -3.09 -6.45
C PHE A 228 -3.94 -3.57 -7.65
N TRP A 229 -5.00 -4.32 -7.38
CA TRP A 229 -5.87 -4.91 -8.40
C TRP A 229 -7.33 -4.92 -7.93
N SER A 230 -8.26 -4.88 -8.88
CA SER A 230 -9.72 -4.92 -8.67
C SER A 230 -10.40 -5.71 -9.79
#